data_AF-A0A1Y3W7M4-F1
#
_entry.id   AF-A0A1Y3W7M4-F1
#
_cell.length_a   1.000
_cell.length_b   1.000
_cell.length_c   1.000
_cell.angle_alpha   90.00
_cell.angle_beta   90.00
_cell.angle_gamma   90.00
#
_symmetry.space_group_name_H-M   'P 1'
#
loop_
_entity.id
_entity.type
_entity.pdbx_description
1 polymer ?
#
loop_
_entity_poly.entity_id
_entity_poly.type
_entity_poly.pdbx_seq_one_letter_code
_entity_poly.pdbx_strand_id
1 'polypeptide(L)'
;MSWFDAFYGGPGRGVDPNEPEKKGLRRFLQMVGRDFGQLVGTNFLACVLLLPASLGVSLGVILLNFPFTLLMGLVSGLTGGLGLLLLADCGLRSLCNDPSPWLHRAWQTVKAKWKTALPLGSLIVTLLGALCFVWAYIFEVMQATGQYPGSAVVVFLGFDMLVLAVGGTLCVAVLAAAAPEGLRFRDLFRGAGSMLLAAPGRCIAGGAVSMAGVAVLILFFPVSTFWAMLFGFWLPALAAMQLLFPLLREGYDLAVQRRSDAMPGADAPLTEKEKKARARANWWYYNWGVVVLAIVLAAGVAYVIYGLNTEVDPDYSVAVVTADTLPDASALQLQRVLESYGQDRNQDGAVVVSLNVYTWSANASLTDMNSQMAGATRMNTDLANGDSGIWVLADPEGFEEAYGALSEHLGENWRDQLYNWTDVPALAGADLGSYNTSADGSASQSVQELFASYKIAVLDASDGLWDAIQDAAS
;
A
#
# COMPACT_ATOMS: atom_id res chain seq x y z
N MET A 1 -7.97 35.54 5.59
CA MET A 1 -7.90 34.59 4.46
C MET A 1 -8.36 33.25 4.98
N SER A 2 -9.43 32.69 4.42
CA SER A 2 -9.87 31.32 4.77
C SER A 2 -8.76 30.33 4.41
N TRP A 3 -8.57 29.24 5.17
CA TRP A 3 -7.68 28.13 4.78
C TRP A 3 -8.01 27.65 3.36
N PHE A 4 -9.29 27.69 2.98
CA PHE A 4 -9.75 27.32 1.65
C PHE A 4 -9.25 28.28 0.54
N ASP A 5 -9.15 29.58 0.81
CA ASP A 5 -8.59 30.55 -0.16
C ASP A 5 -7.07 30.40 -0.31
N ALA A 6 -6.39 30.04 0.79
CA ALA A 6 -4.96 29.81 0.82
C ALA A 6 -4.54 28.51 0.11
N PHE A 7 -5.38 27.48 0.14
CA PHE A 7 -5.13 26.19 -0.52
C PHE A 7 -5.77 26.06 -1.91
N TYR A 8 -6.95 26.65 -2.14
CA TYR A 8 -7.79 26.31 -3.30
C TYR A 8 -8.33 27.49 -4.13
N GLY A 9 -8.38 28.72 -3.60
CA GLY A 9 -9.06 29.85 -4.25
C GLY A 9 -8.20 30.83 -5.04
N GLY A 10 -6.89 30.93 -4.74
CA GLY A 10 -6.01 31.93 -5.35
C GLY A 10 -5.43 31.52 -6.72
N PRO A 11 -5.04 32.49 -7.58
CA PRO A 11 -4.19 32.22 -8.74
C PRO A 11 -2.88 31.55 -8.29
N GLY A 12 -2.42 30.56 -9.07
CA GLY A 12 -1.14 29.87 -8.88
C GLY A 12 0.03 30.84 -8.80
N ARG A 13 1.07 30.46 -8.04
CA ARG A 13 2.09 31.40 -7.55
C ARG A 13 3.06 31.93 -8.62
N GLY A 14 3.01 31.40 -9.85
CA GLY A 14 3.87 31.82 -10.98
C GLY A 14 5.38 31.72 -10.69
N VAL A 15 6.24 32.10 -11.63
CA VAL A 15 7.69 32.25 -11.38
C VAL A 15 8.08 33.71 -11.53
N ASP A 16 9.02 34.17 -10.70
CA ASP A 16 9.61 35.49 -10.83
C ASP A 16 10.28 35.62 -12.21
N PRO A 17 9.99 36.70 -12.98
CA PRO A 17 10.54 36.89 -14.32
C PRO A 17 12.06 36.94 -14.38
N ASN A 18 12.70 37.33 -13.27
CA ASN A 18 14.14 37.49 -13.16
C ASN A 18 14.86 36.23 -12.66
N GLU A 19 14.14 35.16 -12.30
CA GLU A 19 14.75 33.92 -11.82
C GLU A 19 15.18 33.03 -13.00
N PRO A 20 16.43 32.52 -13.04
CA PRO A 20 16.89 31.64 -14.11
C PRO A 20 16.08 30.33 -14.13
N GLU A 21 15.77 29.83 -15.33
CA GLU A 21 15.01 28.59 -15.50
C GLU A 21 15.80 27.39 -14.93
N LYS A 22 15.35 26.88 -13.77
CA LYS A 22 15.96 25.73 -13.11
C LYS A 22 15.77 24.48 -13.97
N LYS A 23 16.72 23.53 -13.90
CA LYS A 23 16.68 22.25 -14.63
C LYS A 23 16.74 21.07 -13.66
N GLY A 24 16.25 19.91 -14.12
CA GLY A 24 16.29 18.66 -13.38
C GLY A 24 15.61 18.74 -12.00
N LEU A 25 16.23 18.14 -10.98
CA LEU A 25 15.69 18.07 -9.62
C LEU A 25 15.38 19.45 -9.01
N ARG A 26 16.18 20.48 -9.33
CA ARG A 26 15.94 21.84 -8.83
C ARG A 26 14.64 22.45 -9.39
N ARG A 27 14.27 22.11 -10.63
CA ARG A 27 12.98 22.49 -11.21
C ARG A 27 11.85 21.73 -10.55
N PHE A 28 12.05 20.44 -10.29
CA PHE A 28 11.08 19.59 -9.60
C PHE A 28 10.73 20.16 -8.23
N LEU A 29 11.73 20.40 -7.37
CA LEU A 29 11.53 20.97 -6.04
C LEU A 29 10.90 22.36 -6.07
N GLN A 30 11.24 23.19 -7.07
CA GLN A 30 10.57 24.48 -7.26
C GLN A 30 9.08 24.32 -7.55
N MET A 31 8.69 23.38 -8.42
CA MET A 31 7.28 23.09 -8.71
C MET A 31 6.56 22.55 -7.50
N VAL A 32 7.17 21.61 -6.78
CA VAL A 32 6.64 21.06 -5.52
C VAL A 32 6.39 22.18 -4.51
N GLY A 33 7.36 23.08 -4.30
CA GLY A 33 7.20 24.18 -3.34
C GLY A 33 6.14 25.21 -3.78
N ARG A 34 6.12 25.54 -5.08
CA ARG A 34 5.24 26.56 -5.65
C ARG A 34 3.79 26.09 -5.71
N ASP A 35 3.54 24.91 -6.26
CA ASP A 35 2.21 24.41 -6.65
C ASP A 35 1.70 23.27 -5.76
N PHE A 36 2.34 23.03 -4.61
CA PHE A 36 2.00 21.93 -3.69
C PHE A 36 0.50 21.71 -3.50
N GLY A 37 -0.24 22.77 -3.16
CA GLY A 37 -1.67 22.69 -2.89
C GLY A 37 -2.50 22.26 -4.11
N GLN A 38 -2.09 22.67 -5.32
CA GLN A 38 -2.77 22.28 -6.56
C GLN A 38 -2.47 20.82 -6.91
N LEU A 39 -1.21 20.39 -6.72
CA LEU A 39 -0.77 19.02 -6.96
C LEU A 39 -1.49 18.05 -6.01
N VAL A 40 -1.54 18.38 -4.72
CA VAL A 40 -2.25 17.60 -3.71
C VAL A 40 -3.76 17.63 -3.95
N GLY A 41 -4.36 18.80 -4.18
CA GLY A 41 -5.79 18.91 -4.48
C GLY A 41 -6.23 18.13 -5.71
N THR A 42 -5.41 18.12 -6.76
CA THR A 42 -5.65 17.30 -7.95
C THR A 42 -5.48 15.81 -7.64
N ASN A 43 -4.51 15.44 -6.81
CA ASN A 43 -4.29 14.06 -6.38
C ASN A 43 -5.51 13.50 -5.64
N PHE A 44 -6.10 14.24 -4.70
CA PHE A 44 -7.34 13.84 -4.02
C PHE A 44 -8.47 13.52 -5.02
N LEU A 45 -8.67 14.39 -6.01
CA LEU A 45 -9.70 14.18 -7.03
C LEU A 45 -9.38 12.96 -7.90
N ALA A 46 -8.10 12.75 -8.26
CA ALA A 46 -7.65 11.58 -9.00
C ALA A 46 -7.84 10.28 -8.20
N CYS A 47 -7.54 10.28 -6.89
CA CYS A 47 -7.79 9.14 -6.00
C CYS A 47 -9.27 8.76 -6.00
N VAL A 48 -10.18 9.73 -5.85
CA VAL A 48 -11.64 9.47 -5.89
C VAL A 48 -12.07 8.88 -7.23
N LEU A 49 -11.52 9.38 -8.34
CA LEU A 49 -11.86 8.91 -9.69
C LEU A 49 -11.27 7.53 -10.02
N LEU A 50 -10.11 7.19 -9.43
CA LEU A 50 -9.44 5.90 -9.61
C LEU A 50 -9.92 4.83 -8.62
N LEU A 51 -10.57 5.21 -7.52
CA LEU A 51 -11.03 4.29 -6.48
C LEU A 51 -11.96 3.17 -6.98
N PRO A 52 -12.94 3.42 -7.87
CA PRO A 52 -13.74 2.35 -8.44
C PRO A 52 -12.88 1.33 -9.21
N ALA A 53 -11.81 1.79 -9.85
CA ALA A 53 -10.91 0.93 -10.61
C ALA A 53 -9.99 0.13 -9.72
N SER A 54 -9.41 0.76 -8.68
CA SER A 54 -8.60 0.03 -7.72
C SER A 54 -9.42 -1.05 -7.02
N LEU A 55 -10.62 -0.74 -6.51
CA LEU A 55 -11.44 -1.74 -5.82
C LEU A 55 -11.97 -2.82 -6.77
N GLY A 56 -12.52 -2.43 -7.92
CA GLY A 56 -13.14 -3.38 -8.85
C GLY A 56 -12.14 -4.33 -9.50
N VAL A 57 -11.01 -3.80 -9.99
CA VAL A 57 -9.96 -4.62 -10.61
C VAL A 57 -9.25 -5.47 -9.57
N SER A 58 -8.89 -4.92 -8.41
CA SER A 58 -8.26 -5.71 -7.34
C SER A 58 -9.17 -6.83 -6.85
N LEU A 59 -10.48 -6.59 -6.70
CA LEU A 59 -11.43 -7.64 -6.34
C LEU A 59 -11.46 -8.75 -7.39
N GLY A 60 -11.45 -8.41 -8.68
CA GLY A 60 -11.40 -9.43 -9.74
C GLY A 60 -10.12 -10.25 -9.75
N VAL A 61 -8.98 -9.61 -9.48
CA VAL A 61 -7.68 -10.27 -9.37
C VAL A 61 -7.63 -11.19 -8.14
N ILE A 62 -8.08 -10.73 -6.97
CA ILE A 62 -8.12 -11.51 -5.73
C ILE A 62 -9.04 -12.72 -5.87
N LEU A 63 -10.20 -12.57 -6.53
CA LEU A 63 -11.15 -13.66 -6.76
C LEU A 63 -10.71 -14.60 -7.91
N LEU A 64 -9.57 -14.36 -8.55
CA LEU A 64 -9.11 -15.06 -9.76
C LEU A 64 -10.20 -15.17 -10.84
N ASN A 65 -11.04 -14.13 -10.97
CA ASN A 65 -12.09 -14.05 -11.98
C ASN A 65 -11.70 -13.10 -13.13
N PHE A 66 -11.19 -13.67 -14.23
CA PHE A 66 -10.72 -12.89 -15.37
C PHE A 66 -11.83 -12.07 -16.07
N PRO A 67 -13.00 -12.63 -16.43
CA PRO A 67 -14.07 -11.84 -17.04
C PRO A 67 -14.53 -10.67 -16.17
N PHE A 68 -14.65 -10.88 -14.86
CA PHE A 68 -15.00 -9.82 -13.92
C PHE A 68 -13.92 -8.74 -13.84
N THR A 69 -12.64 -9.12 -13.83
CA THR A 69 -11.51 -8.19 -13.87
C THR A 69 -11.56 -7.30 -15.12
N LEU A 70 -11.81 -7.88 -16.29
CA LEU A 70 -11.94 -7.14 -17.54
C LEU A 70 -13.16 -6.20 -17.54
N LEU A 71 -14.31 -6.68 -17.06
CA LEU A 71 -15.53 -5.88 -16.97
C LEU A 71 -15.36 -4.70 -16.02
N MET A 72 -14.77 -4.94 -14.85
CA MET A 72 -14.46 -3.89 -13.90
C MET A 72 -13.46 -2.91 -14.49
N GLY A 73 -12.38 -3.36 -15.12
CA GLY A 73 -11.42 -2.48 -15.80
C GLY A 73 -12.08 -1.60 -16.87
N LEU A 74 -13.02 -2.15 -17.64
CA LEU A 74 -13.70 -1.43 -18.71
C LEU A 74 -14.63 -0.35 -18.17
N VAL A 75 -15.44 -0.67 -17.16
CA VAL A 75 -16.43 0.25 -16.57
C VAL A 75 -15.76 1.29 -15.67
N SER A 76 -14.93 0.85 -14.74
CA SER A 76 -14.27 1.72 -13.77
C SER A 76 -13.11 2.53 -14.39
N GLY A 77 -12.49 2.02 -15.45
CA GLY A 77 -11.43 2.75 -16.16
C GLY A 77 -11.94 4.01 -16.85
N LEU A 78 -13.25 4.14 -17.11
CA LEU A 78 -13.85 5.37 -17.61
C LEU A 78 -13.59 6.53 -16.65
N THR A 79 -13.88 6.36 -15.35
CA THR A 79 -13.61 7.41 -14.35
C THR A 79 -12.10 7.58 -14.14
N GLY A 80 -11.34 6.47 -14.16
CA GLY A 80 -9.88 6.50 -14.08
C GLY A 80 -9.22 7.36 -15.15
N GLY A 81 -9.77 7.38 -16.38
CA GLY A 81 -9.28 8.23 -17.47
C GLY A 81 -9.37 9.73 -17.18
N LEU A 82 -10.40 10.16 -16.46
CA LEU A 82 -10.52 11.55 -16.00
C LEU A 82 -9.47 11.86 -14.92
N GLY A 83 -9.22 10.93 -14.00
CA GLY A 83 -8.18 11.08 -12.98
C GLY A 83 -6.79 11.22 -13.60
N LEU A 84 -6.44 10.35 -14.55
CA LEU A 84 -5.17 10.40 -15.28
C LEU A 84 -5.00 11.71 -16.08
N LEU A 85 -6.06 12.16 -16.77
CA LEU A 85 -6.07 13.45 -17.46
C LEU A 85 -5.78 14.61 -16.51
N LEU A 86 -6.45 14.65 -15.36
CA LEU A 86 -6.30 15.74 -14.40
C LEU A 86 -4.88 15.81 -13.81
N LEU A 87 -4.29 14.65 -13.46
CA LEU A 87 -2.90 14.58 -12.98
C LEU A 87 -1.92 15.10 -14.03
N ALA A 88 -2.10 14.66 -15.28
CA ALA A 88 -1.24 15.05 -16.40
C ALA A 88 -1.39 16.54 -16.76
N ASP A 89 -2.61 17.06 -16.84
CA ASP A 89 -2.88 18.48 -17.11
C ASP A 89 -2.31 19.36 -15.99
N CYS A 90 -2.48 18.98 -14.73
CA CYS A 90 -1.91 19.70 -13.59
C CYS A 90 -0.38 19.74 -13.65
N GLY A 91 0.28 18.59 -13.89
CA GLY A 91 1.73 18.51 -14.03
C GLY A 91 2.27 19.33 -15.20
N LEU A 92 1.61 19.25 -16.37
CA LEU A 92 2.01 19.99 -17.56
C LEU A 92 1.88 21.51 -17.36
N ARG A 93 0.77 21.97 -16.76
CA ARG A 93 0.57 23.39 -16.48
C ARG A 93 1.52 23.93 -15.41
N SER A 94 1.88 23.11 -14.43
CA SER A 94 2.94 23.43 -13.49
C SER A 94 4.27 23.63 -14.24
N LEU A 95 4.60 22.75 -15.19
CA LEU A 95 5.80 22.91 -16.02
C LEU A 95 5.77 24.17 -16.91
N CYS A 96 4.58 24.58 -17.36
CA CYS A 96 4.33 25.82 -18.12
C CYS A 96 4.20 27.08 -17.25
N ASN A 97 4.26 26.96 -15.93
CA ASN A 97 4.10 28.06 -14.95
C ASN A 97 2.74 28.79 -15.04
N ASP A 98 1.66 28.11 -15.42
CA ASP A 98 0.34 28.71 -15.62
C ASP A 98 -0.32 29.10 -14.25
N PRO A 99 -0.52 30.40 -13.96
CA PRO A 99 -0.98 30.90 -12.67
C PRO A 99 -2.51 30.88 -12.51
N SER A 100 -3.28 30.30 -13.41
CA SER A 100 -4.75 30.33 -13.27
C SER A 100 -5.26 29.47 -12.09
N PRO A 101 -6.51 29.65 -11.63
CA PRO A 101 -7.08 28.85 -10.53
C PRO A 101 -7.23 27.37 -10.94
N TRP A 102 -6.78 26.44 -10.09
CA TRP A 102 -6.70 25.01 -10.47
C TRP A 102 -8.07 24.34 -10.62
N LEU A 103 -9.01 24.57 -9.70
CA LEU A 103 -10.29 23.84 -9.68
C LEU A 103 -11.19 24.22 -10.87
N HIS A 104 -11.32 25.53 -11.14
CA HIS A 104 -12.08 26.01 -12.29
C HIS A 104 -11.52 25.47 -13.62
N ARG A 105 -10.18 25.41 -13.72
CA ARG A 105 -9.50 24.82 -14.87
C ARG A 105 -9.67 23.32 -15.00
N ALA A 106 -9.53 22.57 -13.92
CA ALA A 106 -9.72 21.12 -13.92
C ALA A 106 -11.09 20.77 -14.54
N TRP A 107 -12.12 21.51 -14.16
CA TRP A 107 -13.46 21.39 -14.73
C TRP A 107 -13.51 21.72 -16.23
N GLN A 108 -12.85 22.79 -16.68
CA GLN A 108 -12.76 23.16 -18.09
C GLN A 108 -12.02 22.08 -18.92
N THR A 109 -10.90 21.57 -18.42
CA THR A 109 -10.11 20.51 -19.07
C THR A 109 -10.95 19.24 -19.23
N VAL A 110 -11.68 18.83 -18.18
CA VAL A 110 -12.60 17.70 -18.25
C VAL A 110 -13.68 17.94 -19.29
N LYS A 111 -14.37 19.09 -19.26
CA LYS A 111 -15.39 19.42 -20.27
C LYS A 111 -14.87 19.40 -21.71
N ALA A 112 -13.62 19.83 -21.91
CA ALA A 112 -13.02 19.88 -23.23
C ALA A 112 -12.58 18.50 -23.74
N LYS A 113 -12.10 17.62 -22.86
CA LYS A 113 -11.38 16.39 -23.24
C LYS A 113 -12.01 15.08 -22.75
N TRP A 114 -13.15 15.10 -22.05
CA TRP A 114 -13.76 13.89 -21.49
C TRP A 114 -14.02 12.78 -22.52
N LYS A 115 -14.46 13.14 -23.74
CA LYS A 115 -14.78 12.16 -24.79
C LYS A 115 -13.60 11.30 -25.22
N THR A 116 -12.39 11.82 -25.14
CA THR A 116 -11.16 11.09 -25.44
C THR A 116 -10.51 10.51 -24.19
N ALA A 117 -10.69 11.16 -23.03
CA ALA A 117 -10.16 10.70 -21.75
C ALA A 117 -10.83 9.41 -21.24
N LEU A 118 -12.17 9.33 -21.32
CA LEU A 118 -12.93 8.16 -20.87
C LEU A 118 -12.46 6.85 -21.55
N PRO A 119 -12.49 6.72 -22.89
CA PRO A 119 -12.07 5.48 -23.55
C PRO A 119 -10.58 5.19 -23.36
N LEU A 120 -9.74 6.22 -23.20
CA LEU A 120 -8.31 6.03 -22.93
C LEU A 120 -8.10 5.38 -21.55
N GLY A 121 -8.76 5.90 -20.52
CA GLY A 121 -8.71 5.33 -19.19
C GLY A 121 -9.23 3.90 -19.15
N SER A 122 -10.38 3.66 -19.78
CA SER A 122 -10.96 2.32 -19.91
C SER A 122 -9.97 1.33 -20.53
N LEU A 123 -9.31 1.71 -21.62
CA LEU A 123 -8.29 0.88 -22.26
C LEU A 123 -7.08 0.63 -21.34
N ILE A 124 -6.49 1.68 -20.78
CA ILE A 124 -5.29 1.56 -19.93
C ILE A 124 -5.56 0.69 -18.70
N VAL A 125 -6.67 0.95 -18.00
CA VAL A 125 -7.02 0.23 -16.76
C VAL A 125 -7.40 -1.21 -17.06
N THR A 126 -8.11 -1.49 -18.16
CA THR A 126 -8.44 -2.87 -18.55
C THR A 126 -7.18 -3.68 -18.87
N LEU A 127 -6.26 -3.10 -19.64
CA LEU A 127 -4.99 -3.76 -19.96
C LEU A 127 -4.13 -3.97 -18.71
N LEU A 128 -4.08 -2.98 -17.81
CA LEU A 128 -3.38 -3.10 -16.54
C LEU A 128 -3.99 -4.21 -15.69
N GLY A 129 -5.31 -4.24 -15.55
CA GLY A 129 -6.04 -5.27 -14.81
C GLY A 129 -5.82 -6.66 -15.39
N ALA A 130 -5.83 -6.80 -16.72
CA ALA A 130 -5.53 -8.06 -17.40
C ALA A 130 -4.09 -8.54 -17.11
N LEU A 131 -3.10 -7.65 -17.18
CA LEU A 131 -1.71 -8.00 -16.87
C LEU A 131 -1.53 -8.35 -15.38
N CYS A 132 -2.13 -7.57 -14.47
CA CYS A 132 -2.14 -7.87 -13.04
C CYS A 132 -2.79 -9.23 -12.73
N PHE A 133 -3.87 -9.57 -13.44
CA PHE A 133 -4.53 -10.87 -13.33
C PHE A 133 -3.59 -12.01 -13.74
N VAL A 134 -2.93 -11.89 -14.88
CA VAL A 134 -1.99 -12.91 -15.37
C VAL A 134 -0.85 -13.11 -14.38
N TRP A 135 -0.33 -12.03 -13.78
CA TRP A 135 0.65 -12.11 -12.69
C TRP A 135 0.11 -12.91 -11.50
N ALA A 136 -1.06 -12.55 -10.97
CA ALA A 136 -1.66 -13.23 -9.82
C ALA A 136 -1.93 -14.72 -10.12
N TYR A 137 -2.47 -15.02 -11.30
CA TYR A 137 -2.74 -16.38 -11.73
C TYR A 137 -1.47 -17.24 -11.81
N ILE A 138 -0.36 -16.69 -12.33
CA ILE A 138 0.92 -17.39 -12.39
C ILE A 138 1.46 -17.68 -10.99
N PHE A 139 1.37 -16.73 -10.06
CA PHE A 139 1.77 -16.94 -8.67
C PHE A 139 0.95 -18.03 -7.99
N GLU A 140 -0.36 -18.06 -8.21
CA GLU A 140 -1.26 -19.08 -7.66
C GLU A 140 -0.96 -20.47 -8.22
N VAL A 141 -0.75 -20.59 -9.54
CA VAL A 141 -0.34 -21.86 -10.14
C VAL A 141 1.01 -22.32 -9.62
N MET A 142 1.95 -21.40 -9.40
CA MET A 142 3.25 -21.71 -8.80
C MET A 142 3.10 -22.25 -7.38
N GLN A 143 2.26 -21.64 -6.54
CA GLN A 143 1.99 -22.12 -5.18
C GLN A 143 1.29 -23.49 -5.20
N ALA A 144 0.33 -23.69 -6.10
CA ALA A 144 -0.45 -24.93 -6.18
C ALA A 144 0.34 -26.13 -6.75
N THR A 145 1.28 -25.91 -7.67
CA THR A 145 1.99 -26.99 -8.39
C THR A 145 3.46 -27.12 -8.02
N GLY A 146 4.04 -26.13 -7.32
CA GLY A 146 5.48 -26.03 -7.05
C GLY A 146 6.34 -25.80 -8.30
N GLN A 147 5.73 -25.62 -9.48
CA GLN A 147 6.45 -25.40 -10.73
C GLN A 147 6.61 -23.91 -11.01
N TYR A 148 7.87 -23.48 -11.13
CA TYR A 148 8.17 -22.12 -11.54
C TYR A 148 7.87 -21.92 -13.03
N PRO A 149 7.17 -20.85 -13.43
CA PRO A 149 7.07 -20.49 -14.84
C PRO A 149 8.48 -20.29 -15.39
N GLY A 150 8.70 -20.72 -16.64
CA GLY A 150 9.99 -20.49 -17.30
C GLY A 150 10.36 -19.01 -17.25
N SER A 151 11.62 -18.69 -16.93
CA SER A 151 12.10 -17.32 -16.72
C SER A 151 11.75 -16.36 -17.87
N ALA A 152 11.70 -16.88 -19.10
CA ALA A 152 11.26 -16.12 -20.27
C ALA A 152 9.84 -15.54 -20.11
N VAL A 153 8.89 -16.30 -19.55
CA VAL A 153 7.50 -15.85 -19.35
C VAL A 153 7.46 -14.67 -18.40
N VAL A 154 8.19 -14.74 -17.28
CA VAL A 154 8.27 -13.66 -16.29
C VAL A 154 8.88 -12.40 -16.90
N VAL A 155 9.94 -12.56 -17.69
CA VAL A 155 10.61 -11.43 -18.39
C VAL A 155 9.67 -10.78 -19.40
N PHE A 156 8.97 -11.55 -20.23
CA PHE A 156 8.02 -11.00 -21.20
C PHE A 156 6.85 -10.30 -20.52
N LEU A 157 6.33 -10.87 -19.42
CA LEU A 157 5.24 -10.25 -18.68
C LEU A 157 5.66 -8.93 -18.00
N GLY A 158 6.89 -8.87 -17.48
CA GLY A 158 7.48 -7.62 -16.98
C GLY A 158 7.68 -6.60 -18.11
N PHE A 159 8.06 -7.06 -19.30
CA PHE A 159 8.18 -6.21 -20.48
C PHE A 159 6.82 -5.67 -20.95
N ASP A 160 5.76 -6.48 -20.91
CA ASP A 160 4.40 -6.04 -21.25
C ASP A 160 3.90 -4.94 -20.29
N MET A 161 4.19 -5.07 -18.99
CA MET A 161 3.94 -4.02 -18.00
C MET A 161 4.67 -2.71 -18.36
N LEU A 162 5.94 -2.81 -18.76
CA LEU A 162 6.71 -1.65 -19.19
C LEU A 162 6.13 -1.02 -20.47
N VAL A 163 5.75 -1.83 -21.46
CA VAL A 163 5.12 -1.35 -22.71
C VAL A 163 3.82 -0.62 -22.41
N LEU A 164 2.97 -1.18 -21.55
CA LEU A 164 1.74 -0.52 -21.13
C LEU A 164 2.03 0.78 -20.37
N ALA A 165 3.01 0.79 -19.47
CA ALA A 165 3.36 1.98 -18.70
C ALA A 165 3.89 3.10 -19.61
N VAL A 166 4.75 2.78 -20.59
CA VAL A 166 5.25 3.74 -21.58
C VAL A 166 4.12 4.24 -22.47
N GLY A 167 3.36 3.34 -23.10
CA GLY A 167 2.27 3.70 -24.01
C GLY A 167 1.17 4.52 -23.31
N GLY A 168 0.74 4.08 -22.13
CA GLY A 168 -0.25 4.77 -21.31
C GLY A 168 0.22 6.17 -20.88
N THR A 169 1.44 6.29 -20.37
CA THR A 169 2.01 7.58 -19.94
C THR A 169 2.11 8.56 -21.12
N LEU A 170 2.58 8.11 -22.27
CA LEU A 170 2.69 8.95 -23.47
C LEU A 170 1.32 9.38 -24.00
N CYS A 171 0.35 8.48 -24.10
CA CYS A 171 -1.00 8.81 -24.56
C CYS A 171 -1.68 9.81 -23.62
N VAL A 172 -1.52 9.65 -22.31
CA VAL A 172 -2.04 10.59 -21.31
C VAL A 172 -1.33 11.94 -21.40
N ALA A 173 -0.01 11.95 -21.64
CA ALA A 173 0.77 13.17 -21.82
C ALA A 173 0.36 13.95 -23.08
N VAL A 174 0.15 13.25 -24.20
CA VAL A 174 -0.39 13.81 -25.43
C VAL A 174 -1.80 14.33 -25.22
N LEU A 175 -2.66 13.56 -24.53
CA LEU A 175 -4.02 14.00 -24.20
C LEU A 175 -4.01 15.31 -23.40
N ALA A 176 -3.08 15.47 -22.44
CA ALA A 176 -2.94 16.70 -21.68
C ALA A 176 -2.44 17.87 -22.55
N ALA A 177 -1.45 17.65 -23.41
CA ALA A 177 -0.82 18.70 -24.21
C ALA A 177 -1.61 19.15 -25.45
N ALA A 178 -2.32 18.24 -26.12
CA ALA A 178 -2.97 18.53 -27.39
C ALA A 178 -4.13 19.52 -27.23
N ALA A 179 -4.33 20.36 -28.25
CA ALA A 179 -5.50 21.24 -28.31
C ALA A 179 -6.80 20.39 -28.33
N PRO A 180 -7.87 20.81 -27.64
CA PRO A 180 -9.11 20.05 -27.59
C PRO A 180 -9.88 20.05 -28.91
N GLU A 181 -9.67 21.06 -29.76
CA GLU A 181 -10.36 21.19 -31.04
C GLU A 181 -9.95 20.08 -32.01
N GLY A 182 -10.89 19.21 -32.35
CA GLY A 182 -10.68 18.14 -33.33
C GLY A 182 -9.88 16.93 -32.84
N LEU A 183 -9.49 16.88 -31.55
CA LEU A 183 -8.70 15.78 -30.99
C LEU A 183 -9.47 14.44 -31.06
N ARG A 184 -8.93 13.47 -31.81
CA ARG A 184 -9.49 12.11 -31.90
C ARG A 184 -8.65 11.13 -31.10
N PHE A 185 -9.27 10.01 -30.73
CA PHE A 185 -8.62 8.93 -29.99
C PHE A 185 -7.35 8.40 -30.69
N ARG A 186 -7.37 8.28 -32.03
CA ARG A 186 -6.21 7.84 -32.82
C ARG A 186 -5.02 8.80 -32.75
N ASP A 187 -5.28 10.11 -32.59
CA ASP A 187 -4.23 11.12 -32.58
C ASP A 187 -3.35 10.99 -31.33
N LEU A 188 -3.88 10.40 -30.26
CA LEU A 188 -3.13 10.07 -29.05
C LEU A 188 -2.02 9.06 -29.35
N PHE A 189 -2.33 7.97 -30.05
CA PHE A 189 -1.35 6.95 -30.44
C PHE A 189 -0.35 7.48 -31.45
N ARG A 190 -0.80 8.33 -32.38
CA ARG A 190 0.09 8.95 -33.35
C ARG A 190 1.08 9.89 -32.67
N GLY A 191 0.63 10.70 -31.71
CA GLY A 191 1.48 11.57 -30.90
C GLY A 191 2.42 10.78 -29.99
N ALA A 192 1.94 9.73 -29.33
CA ALA A 192 2.77 8.87 -28.51
C ALA A 192 3.87 8.18 -29.35
N GLY A 193 3.51 7.69 -30.53
CA GLY A 193 4.44 7.10 -31.48
C GLY A 193 5.48 8.10 -31.99
N SER A 194 5.07 9.33 -32.34
CA SER A 194 6.03 10.35 -32.78
C SER A 194 7.00 10.75 -31.66
N MET A 195 6.54 10.86 -30.42
CA MET A 195 7.40 11.11 -29.25
C MET A 195 8.38 9.96 -29.03
N LEU A 196 7.91 8.71 -29.11
CA LEU A 196 8.74 7.52 -28.93
C LEU A 196 9.83 7.42 -30.01
N LEU A 197 9.51 7.76 -31.27
CA LEU A 197 10.48 7.79 -32.36
C LEU A 197 11.48 8.94 -32.23
N ALA A 198 11.04 10.11 -31.74
CA ALA A 198 11.90 11.28 -31.60
C ALA A 198 12.92 11.14 -30.45
N ALA A 199 12.53 10.56 -29.33
CA ALA A 199 13.41 10.38 -28.17
C ALA A 199 13.04 9.15 -27.33
N PRO A 200 13.36 7.93 -27.80
CA PRO A 200 12.93 6.68 -27.17
C PRO A 200 13.39 6.56 -25.71
N GLY A 201 14.63 6.96 -25.42
CA GLY A 201 15.18 6.90 -24.06
C GLY A 201 14.40 7.74 -23.03
N ARG A 202 13.92 8.93 -23.43
CA ARG A 202 13.11 9.78 -22.54
C ARG A 202 11.71 9.22 -22.33
N CYS A 203 11.13 8.66 -23.39
CA CYS A 203 9.81 8.04 -23.34
C CYS A 203 9.81 6.77 -22.46
N ILE A 204 10.81 5.91 -22.62
CA ILE A 204 10.99 4.72 -21.77
C ILE A 204 11.24 5.14 -20.33
N ALA A 205 12.12 6.12 -20.08
CA ALA A 205 12.37 6.63 -18.73
C ALA A 205 11.11 7.21 -18.08
N GLY A 206 10.30 7.98 -18.82
CA GLY A 206 9.03 8.52 -18.34
C GLY A 206 8.05 7.42 -17.93
N GLY A 207 7.87 6.40 -18.77
CA GLY A 207 7.02 5.24 -18.46
C GLY A 207 7.55 4.42 -17.28
N ALA A 208 8.86 4.19 -17.21
CA ALA A 208 9.48 3.46 -16.11
C ALA A 208 9.31 4.18 -14.76
N VAL A 209 9.43 5.51 -14.73
CA VAL A 209 9.16 6.30 -13.52
C VAL A 209 7.70 6.19 -13.09
N SER A 210 6.75 6.28 -14.03
CA SER A 210 5.32 6.07 -13.73
C SER A 210 5.08 4.66 -13.17
N MET A 211 5.64 3.63 -13.80
CA MET A 211 5.50 2.22 -13.38
C MET A 211 6.07 2.00 -11.99
N ALA A 212 7.29 2.46 -11.73
CA ALA A 212 7.92 2.34 -10.42
C ALA A 212 7.12 3.07 -9.33
N GLY A 213 6.58 4.26 -9.64
CA GLY A 213 5.72 4.99 -8.73
C GLY A 213 4.46 4.22 -8.35
N VAL A 214 3.75 3.67 -9.34
CA VAL A 214 2.55 2.85 -9.08
C VAL A 214 2.90 1.55 -8.36
N ALA A 215 3.99 0.89 -8.73
CA ALA A 215 4.44 -0.35 -8.07
C ALA A 215 4.78 -0.13 -6.60
N VAL A 216 5.45 0.97 -6.26
CA VAL A 216 5.70 1.36 -4.86
C VAL A 216 4.39 1.55 -4.10
N LEU A 217 3.40 2.23 -4.70
CA LEU A 217 2.10 2.41 -4.05
C LEU A 217 1.37 1.08 -3.78
N ILE A 218 1.46 0.13 -4.72
CA ILE A 218 0.87 -1.21 -4.56
C ILE A 218 1.62 -2.00 -3.48
N LEU A 219 2.97 -1.99 -3.50
CA LEU A 219 3.80 -2.78 -2.59
C LEU A 219 3.58 -2.43 -1.12
N PHE A 220 3.37 -1.15 -0.81
CA PHE A 220 3.18 -0.68 0.56
C PHE A 220 1.70 -0.64 1.01
N PHE A 221 0.78 -1.24 0.25
CA PHE A 221 -0.62 -1.35 0.67
C PHE A 221 -0.75 -2.26 1.90
N PRO A 222 -1.54 -1.91 2.95
CA PRO A 222 -2.52 -0.82 3.04
C PRO A 222 -1.97 0.50 3.60
N VAL A 223 -0.78 0.49 4.22
CA VAL A 223 -0.12 1.69 4.79
C VAL A 223 -0.04 2.80 3.74
N SER A 224 0.18 2.44 2.48
CA SER A 224 0.23 3.33 1.33
C SER A 224 -1.09 4.05 1.04
N THR A 225 -2.25 3.65 1.56
CA THR A 225 -3.54 4.31 1.26
C THR A 225 -3.56 5.76 1.74
N PHE A 226 -3.08 6.00 2.97
CA PHE A 226 -2.93 7.34 3.52
C PHE A 226 -1.90 8.16 2.72
N TRP A 227 -0.74 7.54 2.43
CA TRP A 227 0.33 8.16 1.64
C TRP A 227 -0.08 8.43 0.19
N ALA A 228 -0.92 7.59 -0.39
CA ALA A 228 -1.43 7.72 -1.75
C ALA A 228 -2.31 8.96 -1.87
N MET A 229 -3.06 9.30 -0.83
CA MET A 229 -3.91 10.49 -0.78
C MET A 229 -3.11 11.79 -0.75
N LEU A 230 -1.95 11.81 -0.07
CA LEU A 230 -1.10 12.99 0.04
C LEU A 230 -0.06 13.10 -1.10
N PHE A 231 0.57 12.00 -1.48
CA PHE A 231 1.76 11.99 -2.34
C PHE A 231 1.66 11.03 -3.54
N GLY A 232 0.62 10.20 -3.60
CA GLY A 232 0.62 8.98 -4.38
C GLY A 232 0.85 9.17 -5.87
N PHE A 233 -0.16 9.66 -6.58
CA PHE A 233 -0.14 9.61 -8.04
C PHE A 233 0.52 10.83 -8.67
N TRP A 234 0.49 11.98 -8.00
CA TRP A 234 1.01 13.22 -8.57
C TRP A 234 2.55 13.27 -8.62
N LEU A 235 3.27 12.68 -7.67
CA LEU A 235 4.74 12.66 -7.66
C LEU A 235 5.32 11.92 -8.88
N PRO A 236 4.97 10.64 -9.14
CA PRO A 236 5.46 9.93 -10.32
C PRO A 236 4.92 10.56 -11.61
N ALA A 237 3.68 11.03 -11.63
CA ALA A 237 3.12 11.71 -12.80
C ALA A 237 3.89 13.01 -13.14
N LEU A 238 4.22 13.84 -12.14
CA LEU A 238 4.99 15.07 -12.34
C LEU A 238 6.43 14.77 -12.78
N ALA A 239 7.08 13.76 -12.19
CA ALA A 239 8.42 13.34 -12.57
C ALA A 239 8.47 12.81 -14.01
N ALA A 240 7.50 11.96 -14.40
CA ALA A 240 7.35 11.49 -15.77
C ALA A 240 7.07 12.64 -16.74
N MET A 241 6.16 13.55 -16.39
CA MET A 241 5.87 14.74 -17.20
C MET A 241 7.10 15.63 -17.39
N GLN A 242 7.94 15.79 -16.36
CA GLN A 242 9.15 16.58 -16.47
C GLN A 242 10.17 15.97 -17.46
N LEU A 243 10.25 14.64 -17.55
CA LEU A 243 11.08 13.95 -18.54
C LEU A 243 10.54 14.15 -19.96
N LEU A 244 9.21 14.13 -20.11
CA LEU A 244 8.52 14.29 -21.40
C LEU A 244 8.38 15.75 -21.84
N PHE A 245 8.51 16.70 -20.92
CA PHE A 245 8.23 18.11 -21.17
C PHE A 245 8.95 18.72 -22.37
N PRO A 246 10.25 18.45 -22.63
CA PRO A 246 10.92 19.00 -23.81
C PRO A 246 10.25 18.60 -25.13
N LEU A 247 9.80 17.35 -25.22
CA LEU A 247 9.13 16.80 -26.40
C LEU A 247 7.72 17.39 -26.56
N LEU A 248 6.98 17.51 -25.46
CA LEU A 248 5.65 18.10 -25.47
C LEU A 248 5.70 19.59 -25.81
N ARG A 249 6.69 20.30 -25.29
CA ARG A 249 6.89 21.73 -25.55
C ARG A 249 7.17 22.00 -27.02
N GLU A 250 8.05 21.22 -27.63
CA GLU A 250 8.38 21.35 -29.05
C GLU A 250 7.24 20.86 -29.95
N GLY A 251 6.63 19.72 -29.62
CA GLY A 251 5.60 19.08 -30.45
C GLY A 251 4.22 19.76 -30.41
N TYR A 252 3.90 20.50 -29.35
CA TYR A 252 2.61 21.16 -29.15
C TYR A 252 2.72 22.68 -28.89
N ASP A 253 3.88 23.27 -29.17
CA ASP A 253 4.16 24.71 -29.03
C ASP A 253 3.72 25.30 -27.67
N LEU A 254 4.11 24.63 -26.59
CA LEU A 254 3.67 25.01 -25.24
C LEU A 254 4.41 26.25 -24.75
N ALA A 255 3.65 27.32 -24.51
CA ALA A 255 4.17 28.56 -23.93
C ALA A 255 4.49 28.39 -22.43
N VAL A 256 5.75 28.61 -22.07
CA VAL A 256 6.18 28.72 -20.66
C VAL A 256 5.98 30.16 -20.21
N GLN A 257 5.00 30.41 -19.36
CA GLN A 257 4.71 31.74 -18.87
C GLN A 257 5.84 32.20 -17.93
N ARG A 258 6.40 33.37 -18.23
CA ARG A 258 7.13 34.19 -17.25
C ARG A 258 6.19 35.34 -16.94
N ARG A 259 5.95 35.65 -15.67
CA ARG A 259 5.06 36.75 -15.28
C ARG A 259 5.49 38.03 -16.04
N SER A 260 4.57 38.74 -16.70
CA SER A 260 4.92 39.99 -17.40
C SER A 260 4.91 41.21 -16.47
N ASP A 261 4.43 41.05 -15.25
CA ASP A 261 4.09 42.20 -14.43
C ASP A 261 5.14 42.39 -13.34
N ALA A 262 5.96 43.44 -13.51
CA ALA A 262 6.68 44.06 -12.43
C ALA A 262 5.73 44.27 -11.25
N MET A 263 6.11 43.78 -10.08
CA MET A 263 5.30 43.90 -8.87
C MET A 263 5.03 45.39 -8.60
N PRO A 264 3.77 45.82 -8.35
CA PRO A 264 3.49 47.21 -8.00
C PRO A 264 4.33 47.60 -6.78
N GLY A 265 5.18 48.63 -6.92
CA GLY A 265 6.09 49.08 -5.85
C GLY A 265 7.50 48.47 -5.86
N ALA A 266 7.98 47.94 -6.99
CA ALA A 266 9.37 47.47 -7.14
C ALA A 266 10.43 48.58 -6.96
N ASP A 267 10.05 49.85 -7.14
CA ASP A 267 10.99 51.00 -7.17
C ASP A 267 11.11 51.76 -5.84
N ALA A 268 10.43 51.31 -4.77
CA ALA A 268 10.57 51.94 -3.45
C ALA A 268 11.88 51.47 -2.77
N PRO A 269 12.75 52.37 -2.28
CA PRO A 269 13.97 51.98 -1.58
C PRO A 269 13.63 51.32 -0.24
N LEU A 270 13.65 49.99 -0.22
CA LEU A 270 13.44 49.19 0.99
C LEU A 270 14.67 49.26 1.91
N THR A 271 14.44 49.37 3.21
CA THR A 271 15.50 49.22 4.23
C THR A 271 16.04 47.79 4.26
N GLU A 272 17.25 47.55 4.78
CA GLU A 272 17.82 46.19 4.88
C GLU A 272 16.91 45.21 5.66
N LYS A 273 16.23 45.70 6.70
CA LYS A 273 15.31 44.88 7.49
C LYS A 273 14.10 44.44 6.66
N GLU A 274 13.53 45.35 5.87
CA GLU A 274 12.42 45.05 4.97
C GLU A 274 12.85 44.15 3.81
N LYS A 275 14.07 44.32 3.28
CA LYS A 275 14.65 43.40 2.29
C LYS A 275 14.79 41.99 2.85
N LYS A 276 15.31 41.83 4.07
CA LYS A 276 15.42 40.52 4.74
C LYS A 276 14.05 39.92 5.04
N ALA A 277 13.08 40.72 5.50
CA ALA A 277 11.72 40.26 5.74
C ALA A 277 11.00 39.84 4.45
N ARG A 278 11.13 40.63 3.38
CA ARG A 278 10.58 40.33 2.05
C ARG A 278 11.25 39.11 1.43
N ALA A 279 12.56 38.94 1.59
CA ALA A 279 13.29 37.76 1.13
C ALA A 279 12.83 36.48 1.85
N ARG A 280 12.61 36.54 3.18
CA ARG A 280 12.06 35.42 3.95
C ARG A 280 10.62 35.09 3.54
N ALA A 281 9.77 36.11 3.39
CA ALA A 281 8.40 35.92 2.93
C ALA A 281 8.36 35.31 1.51
N ASN A 282 9.22 35.78 0.61
CA ASN A 282 9.34 35.25 -0.75
C ASN A 282 9.86 33.80 -0.76
N TRP A 283 10.84 33.50 0.10
CA TRP A 283 11.35 32.13 0.25
C TRP A 283 10.26 31.19 0.76
N TRP A 284 9.53 31.57 1.82
CA TRP A 284 8.43 30.75 2.33
C TRP A 284 7.32 30.59 1.29
N TYR A 285 6.99 31.66 0.58
CA TYR A 285 6.00 31.66 -0.51
C TYR A 285 6.29 30.62 -1.59
N TYR A 286 7.57 30.39 -1.93
CA TYR A 286 7.98 29.42 -2.96
C TYR A 286 8.41 28.04 -2.43
N ASN A 287 8.80 27.90 -1.16
CA ASN A 287 9.43 26.68 -0.64
C ASN A 287 8.65 25.97 0.46
N TRP A 288 7.56 26.54 0.98
CA TRP A 288 6.78 25.90 2.06
C TRP A 288 6.32 24.48 1.70
N GLY A 289 5.93 24.21 0.44
CA GLY A 289 5.51 22.88 0.01
C GLY A 289 6.62 21.82 0.11
N VAL A 290 7.88 22.21 -0.13
CA VAL A 290 9.05 21.34 0.06
C VAL A 290 9.28 21.09 1.55
N VAL A 291 9.08 22.10 2.40
CA VAL A 291 9.20 21.96 3.86
C VAL A 291 8.15 20.98 4.40
N VAL A 292 6.89 21.10 3.95
CA VAL A 292 5.83 20.14 4.31
C VAL A 292 6.20 18.73 3.87
N LEU A 293 6.62 18.53 2.62
CA LEU A 293 7.05 17.23 2.13
C LEU A 293 8.18 16.63 2.99
N ALA A 294 9.19 17.44 3.34
CA ALA A 294 10.32 17.00 4.16
C ALA A 294 9.91 16.62 5.58
N ILE A 295 9.03 17.40 6.23
CA ILE A 295 8.51 17.11 7.57
C ILE A 295 7.72 15.81 7.56
N VAL A 296 6.84 15.62 6.57
CA VAL A 296 6.01 14.43 6.51
C VAL A 296 6.86 13.18 6.21
N LEU A 297 7.87 13.28 5.34
CA LEU A 297 8.82 12.19 5.10
C LEU A 297 9.61 11.83 6.38
N ALA A 298 10.08 12.84 7.12
CA ALA A 298 10.77 12.62 8.40
C ALA A 298 9.86 11.96 9.44
N ALA A 299 8.58 12.37 9.51
CA ALA A 299 7.59 11.74 10.38
C ALA A 299 7.30 10.29 9.97
N GLY A 300 7.25 9.99 8.67
CA GLY A 300 7.11 8.62 8.17
C GLY A 300 8.30 7.72 8.55
N VAL A 301 9.52 8.23 8.42
CA VAL A 301 10.73 7.53 8.88
C VAL A 301 10.69 7.32 10.39
N ALA A 302 10.34 8.35 11.16
CA ALA A 302 10.20 8.24 12.61
C ALA A 302 9.12 7.23 13.01
N TYR A 303 7.99 7.15 12.28
CA TYR A 303 6.95 6.16 12.51
C TYR A 303 7.44 4.73 12.23
N VAL A 304 8.18 4.50 11.15
CA VAL A 304 8.77 3.18 10.87
C VAL A 304 9.80 2.81 11.94
N ILE A 305 10.67 3.74 12.33
CA ILE A 305 11.63 3.53 13.41
C ILE A 305 10.90 3.25 14.73
N TYR A 306 9.84 3.98 15.04
CA TYR A 306 9.02 3.73 16.23
C TYR A 306 8.40 2.34 16.17
N GLY A 307 7.76 1.98 15.05
CA GLY A 307 7.17 0.65 14.85
C GLY A 307 8.17 -0.49 15.02
N LEU A 308 9.36 -0.36 14.42
CA LEU A 308 10.45 -1.32 14.59
C LEU A 308 11.02 -1.36 16.01
N ASN A 309 10.87 -0.27 16.78
CA ASN A 309 11.42 -0.13 18.13
C ASN A 309 10.35 -0.31 19.22
N THR A 310 9.10 -0.54 18.85
CA THR A 310 7.97 -0.90 19.73
C THR A 310 7.39 -2.26 19.40
N GLU A 311 8.03 -3.01 18.51
CA GLU A 311 7.77 -4.44 18.39
C GLU A 311 8.17 -5.05 19.73
N VAL A 312 7.17 -5.45 20.51
CA VAL A 312 7.37 -6.09 21.81
C VAL A 312 8.04 -7.43 21.49
N ASP A 313 9.28 -7.62 21.93
CA ASP A 313 10.02 -8.86 21.79
C ASP A 313 9.53 -9.81 22.90
N PRO A 314 8.60 -10.73 22.61
CA PRO A 314 8.01 -11.55 23.66
C PRO A 314 9.07 -12.50 24.23
N ASP A 315 9.08 -12.69 25.55
CA ASP A 315 9.99 -13.64 26.21
C ASP A 315 9.71 -15.08 25.81
N TYR A 316 8.45 -15.36 25.50
CA TYR A 316 7.95 -16.68 25.14
C TYR A 316 6.84 -16.59 24.10
N SER A 317 6.71 -17.63 23.29
CA SER A 317 5.63 -17.77 22.32
C SER A 317 4.95 -19.13 22.47
N VAL A 318 3.62 -19.10 22.57
CA VAL A 318 2.79 -20.30 22.72
C VAL A 318 1.72 -20.30 21.63
N ALA A 319 1.58 -21.42 20.94
CA ALA A 319 0.60 -21.60 19.88
C ALA A 319 -0.65 -22.33 20.41
N VAL A 320 -1.83 -21.89 19.97
CA VAL A 320 -3.12 -22.56 20.22
C VAL A 320 -3.80 -22.83 18.89
N VAL A 321 -3.97 -24.11 18.55
CA VAL A 321 -4.61 -24.56 17.30
C VAL A 321 -6.00 -25.10 17.63
N THR A 322 -7.02 -24.39 17.14
CA THR A 322 -8.44 -24.67 17.43
C THR A 322 -9.26 -24.60 16.15
N ALA A 323 -10.33 -25.40 16.08
CA ALA A 323 -11.27 -25.36 14.96
C ALA A 323 -12.09 -24.06 14.93
N ASP A 324 -12.42 -23.50 16.09
CA ASP A 324 -13.18 -22.26 16.20
C ASP A 324 -12.31 -21.10 16.68
N THR A 325 -12.67 -19.87 16.30
CA THR A 325 -11.97 -18.65 16.74
C THR A 325 -12.05 -18.50 18.25
N LEU A 326 -10.90 -18.52 18.93
CA LEU A 326 -10.82 -18.18 20.34
C LEU A 326 -10.98 -16.66 20.52
N PRO A 327 -11.87 -16.17 21.40
CA PRO A 327 -12.02 -14.74 21.64
C PRO A 327 -10.78 -14.11 22.28
N ASP A 328 -10.49 -12.86 21.91
CA ASP A 328 -9.33 -12.09 22.40
C ASP A 328 -9.28 -12.01 23.93
N ALA A 329 -10.43 -11.93 24.61
CA ALA A 329 -10.50 -11.83 26.07
C ALA A 329 -9.95 -13.11 26.75
N SER A 330 -10.29 -14.28 26.23
CA SER A 330 -9.82 -15.56 26.76
C SER A 330 -8.38 -15.85 26.36
N ALA A 331 -7.98 -15.47 25.14
CA ALA A 331 -6.59 -15.50 24.71
C ALA A 331 -5.71 -14.66 25.65
N LEU A 332 -6.15 -13.45 25.99
CA LEU A 332 -5.43 -12.54 26.88
C LEU A 332 -5.40 -13.01 28.34
N GLN A 333 -6.45 -13.73 28.79
CA GLN A 333 -6.42 -14.39 30.10
C GLN A 333 -5.42 -15.54 30.13
N LEU A 334 -5.39 -16.38 29.09
CA LEU A 334 -4.41 -17.45 28.98
C LEU A 334 -2.98 -16.90 28.92
N GLN A 335 -2.75 -15.85 28.14
CA GLN A 335 -1.48 -15.14 28.11
C GLN A 335 -1.05 -14.70 29.51
N ARG A 336 -1.92 -14.02 30.28
CA ARG A 336 -1.58 -13.60 31.65
C ARG A 336 -1.28 -14.74 32.60
N VAL A 337 -1.95 -15.89 32.42
CA VAL A 337 -1.67 -17.09 33.21
C VAL A 337 -0.27 -17.60 32.88
N LEU A 338 0.09 -17.69 31.60
CA LEU A 338 1.43 -18.11 31.17
C LEU A 338 2.51 -17.11 31.61
N GLU A 339 2.26 -15.81 31.51
CA GLU A 339 3.14 -14.74 32.00
C GLU A 339 3.43 -14.84 33.50
N SER A 340 2.49 -15.37 34.29
CA SER A 340 2.67 -15.53 35.74
C SER A 340 3.69 -16.62 36.11
N TYR A 341 3.99 -17.54 35.19
CA TYR A 341 4.99 -18.60 35.37
C TYR A 341 6.32 -18.31 34.67
N GLY A 342 6.30 -17.46 33.62
CA GLY A 342 7.49 -17.09 32.87
C GLY A 342 8.48 -16.22 33.65
N GLN A 343 9.71 -16.12 33.14
CA GLN A 343 10.74 -15.20 33.61
C GLN A 343 11.04 -14.16 32.53
N ASP A 344 11.45 -12.96 32.96
CA ASP A 344 11.91 -11.90 32.07
C ASP A 344 13.26 -12.32 31.46
N ARG A 345 13.25 -12.74 30.20
CA ARG A 345 14.41 -13.25 29.46
C ARG A 345 15.11 -12.11 28.71
N ASN A 346 14.35 -11.15 28.21
CA ASN A 346 14.86 -10.04 27.42
C ASN A 346 15.39 -8.87 28.30
N GLN A 347 15.22 -8.95 29.62
CA GLN A 347 15.60 -7.97 30.65
C GLN A 347 14.92 -6.61 30.48
N ASP A 348 13.71 -6.57 29.91
CA ASP A 348 12.94 -5.36 29.68
C ASP A 348 12.10 -4.92 30.90
N GLY A 349 12.06 -5.75 31.96
CA GLY A 349 11.34 -5.49 33.20
C GLY A 349 9.86 -5.93 33.18
N ALA A 350 9.41 -6.59 32.12
CA ALA A 350 8.12 -7.26 32.00
C ALA A 350 8.33 -8.74 31.61
N VAL A 351 7.32 -9.57 31.87
CA VAL A 351 7.26 -10.93 31.30
C VAL A 351 6.14 -10.90 30.30
N VAL A 352 6.46 -11.09 29.02
CA VAL A 352 5.46 -11.07 27.93
C VAL A 352 5.44 -12.42 27.24
N VAL A 353 4.26 -13.05 27.22
CA VAL A 353 4.04 -14.30 26.47
C VAL A 353 3.18 -13.99 25.24
N SER A 354 3.70 -14.17 24.04
CA SER A 354 2.90 -14.06 22.82
C SER A 354 2.05 -15.31 22.63
N LEU A 355 0.72 -15.14 22.65
CA LEU A 355 -0.21 -16.24 22.37
C LEU A 355 -0.67 -16.19 20.91
N ASN A 356 -0.21 -17.15 20.12
CA ASN A 356 -0.54 -17.30 18.71
C ASN A 356 -1.73 -18.25 18.53
N VAL A 357 -2.93 -17.70 18.34
CA VAL A 357 -4.14 -18.52 18.07
C VAL A 357 -4.31 -18.75 16.58
N TYR A 358 -4.32 -20.02 16.17
CA TYR A 358 -4.54 -20.47 14.81
C TYR A 358 -5.88 -21.18 14.67
N THR A 359 -6.75 -20.62 13.84
CA THR A 359 -8.02 -21.27 13.47
C THR A 359 -7.76 -22.31 12.38
N TRP A 360 -7.70 -23.59 12.75
CA TRP A 360 -7.43 -24.69 11.83
C TRP A 360 -8.00 -26.02 12.32
N SER A 361 -8.48 -26.86 11.39
CA SER A 361 -8.96 -28.22 11.66
C SER A 361 -8.72 -29.13 10.44
N ALA A 362 -8.37 -30.40 10.66
CA ALA A 362 -8.30 -31.39 9.60
C ALA A 362 -9.69 -31.69 8.99
N ASN A 363 -10.76 -31.44 9.74
CA ASN A 363 -12.11 -31.58 9.26
C ASN A 363 -12.66 -30.28 8.67
N ALA A 364 -12.64 -30.18 7.34
CA ALA A 364 -13.10 -29.02 6.57
C ALA A 364 -14.57 -28.60 6.80
N SER A 365 -15.38 -29.41 7.50
CA SER A 365 -16.75 -29.04 7.87
C SER A 365 -16.85 -28.23 9.17
N LEU A 366 -15.76 -28.14 9.94
CA LEU A 366 -15.73 -27.47 11.24
C LEU A 366 -15.23 -26.02 11.15
N THR A 367 -14.61 -25.61 10.05
CA THR A 367 -13.92 -24.32 9.91
C THR A 367 -14.40 -23.54 8.70
N ASP A 368 -14.50 -22.22 8.83
CA ASP A 368 -14.67 -21.33 7.67
C ASP A 368 -13.42 -21.36 6.78
N MET A 369 -13.62 -21.57 5.47
CA MET A 369 -12.53 -21.81 4.51
C MET A 369 -11.54 -20.64 4.41
N ASN A 370 -12.00 -19.39 4.57
CA ASN A 370 -11.11 -18.23 4.54
C ASN A 370 -10.29 -18.11 5.82
N SER A 371 -10.93 -18.36 6.97
CA SER A 371 -10.31 -18.32 8.29
C SER A 371 -9.24 -19.41 8.43
N GLN A 372 -9.53 -20.61 7.90
CA GLN A 372 -8.59 -21.73 7.89
C GLN A 372 -7.37 -21.47 7.00
N MET A 373 -7.55 -20.88 5.81
CA MET A 373 -6.44 -20.58 4.91
C MET A 373 -5.48 -19.55 5.55
N ALA A 374 -6.02 -18.49 6.16
CA ALA A 374 -5.22 -17.49 6.87
C ALA A 374 -4.53 -18.09 8.11
N GLY A 375 -5.23 -18.93 8.87
CA GLY A 375 -4.67 -19.65 10.02
C GLY A 375 -3.52 -20.57 9.62
N ALA A 376 -3.71 -21.38 8.57
CA ALA A 376 -2.71 -22.31 8.06
C ALA A 376 -1.43 -21.61 7.57
N THR A 377 -1.54 -20.49 6.85
CA THR A 377 -0.36 -19.73 6.39
C THR A 377 0.45 -19.18 7.55
N ARG A 378 -0.21 -18.58 8.55
CA ARG A 378 0.49 -18.05 9.73
C ARG A 378 1.14 -19.18 10.55
N MET A 379 0.43 -20.29 10.71
CA MET A 379 0.92 -21.45 11.45
C MET A 379 2.13 -22.11 10.78
N ASN A 380 2.13 -22.25 9.45
CA ASN A 380 3.28 -22.75 8.71
C ASN A 380 4.52 -21.87 8.86
N THR A 381 4.34 -20.56 9.00
CA THR A 381 5.45 -19.64 9.21
C THR A 381 6.07 -19.84 10.58
N ASP A 382 5.22 -19.96 11.62
CA ASP A 382 5.65 -20.21 13.00
C ASP A 382 6.39 -21.57 13.09
N LEU A 383 5.82 -22.64 12.53
CA LEU A 383 6.46 -23.97 12.47
C LEU A 383 7.81 -23.96 11.75
N ALA A 384 7.94 -23.22 10.65
CA ALA A 384 9.19 -23.18 9.89
C ALA A 384 10.29 -22.38 10.60
N ASN A 385 9.92 -21.37 11.38
CA ASN A 385 10.87 -20.55 12.15
C ASN A 385 11.15 -21.15 13.53
N GLY A 386 10.26 -22.01 14.04
CA GLY A 386 10.27 -22.45 15.43
C GLY A 386 9.91 -21.33 16.40
N ASP A 387 8.99 -20.44 16.02
CA ASP A 387 8.68 -19.24 16.82
C ASP A 387 8.00 -19.63 18.15
N SER A 388 7.08 -20.61 18.14
CA SER A 388 6.38 -21.14 19.33
C SER A 388 6.96 -22.47 19.80
N GLY A 389 7.37 -22.55 21.08
CA GLY A 389 7.88 -23.78 21.69
C GLY A 389 6.80 -24.72 22.22
N ILE A 390 5.70 -24.16 22.74
CA ILE A 390 4.57 -24.90 23.32
C ILE A 390 3.36 -24.77 22.40
N TRP A 391 2.71 -25.90 22.11
CA TRP A 391 1.58 -26.01 21.18
C TRP A 391 0.38 -26.68 21.85
N VAL A 392 -0.74 -25.99 21.91
CA VAL A 392 -2.02 -26.54 22.38
C VAL A 392 -2.85 -26.92 21.17
N LEU A 393 -3.15 -28.21 21.01
CA LEU A 393 -3.74 -28.80 19.81
C LEU A 393 -5.12 -29.40 20.09
N ALA A 394 -6.12 -28.95 19.34
CA ALA A 394 -7.46 -29.55 19.34
C ALA A 394 -7.49 -30.95 18.69
N ASP A 395 -6.73 -31.13 17.60
CA ASP A 395 -6.63 -32.40 16.86
C ASP A 395 -5.17 -32.70 16.52
N PRO A 396 -4.42 -33.38 17.43
CA PRO A 396 -3.02 -33.69 17.22
C PRO A 396 -2.77 -34.68 16.07
N GLU A 397 -3.71 -35.59 15.80
CA GLU A 397 -3.55 -36.57 14.71
C GLU A 397 -3.73 -35.90 13.35
N GLY A 398 -4.78 -35.09 13.20
CA GLY A 398 -4.98 -34.29 11.99
C GLY A 398 -3.83 -33.32 11.74
N PHE A 399 -3.32 -32.70 12.80
CA PHE A 399 -2.15 -31.81 12.73
C PHE A 399 -0.89 -32.55 12.23
N GLU A 400 -0.62 -33.75 12.74
CA GLU A 400 0.51 -34.56 12.26
C GLU A 400 0.34 -35.00 10.80
N GLU A 401 -0.86 -35.43 10.39
CA GLU A 401 -1.10 -35.82 8.99
C GLU A 401 -0.89 -34.65 8.01
N ALA A 402 -1.23 -33.43 8.44
CA ALA A 402 -1.11 -32.24 7.62
C ALA A 402 0.31 -31.63 7.59
N TYR A 403 1.04 -31.66 8.71
CA TYR A 403 2.29 -30.90 8.87
C TYR A 403 3.52 -31.76 9.18
N GLY A 404 3.36 -32.98 9.72
CA GLY A 404 4.48 -33.84 10.13
C GLY A 404 5.35 -33.28 11.25
N ALA A 405 4.95 -32.16 11.87
CA ALA A 405 5.79 -31.41 12.80
C ALA A 405 6.00 -32.13 14.15
N LEU A 406 5.04 -32.97 14.59
CA LEU A 406 5.17 -33.68 15.86
C LEU A 406 6.18 -34.82 15.74
N SER A 407 6.14 -35.60 14.65
CA SER A 407 7.14 -36.66 14.46
C SER A 407 8.54 -36.13 14.18
N GLU A 408 8.65 -34.95 13.56
CA GLU A 408 9.94 -34.28 13.34
C GLU A 408 10.60 -33.88 14.66
N HIS A 409 9.87 -33.26 15.59
CA HIS A 409 10.44 -32.72 16.83
C HIS A 409 10.46 -33.74 17.99
N LEU A 410 9.40 -34.55 18.12
CA LEU A 410 9.22 -35.50 19.22
C LEU A 410 9.57 -36.95 18.82
N GLY A 411 9.83 -37.22 17.54
CA GLY A 411 10.13 -38.56 17.02
C GLY A 411 8.89 -39.43 16.78
N GLU A 412 9.10 -40.69 16.36
CA GLU A 412 8.01 -41.61 15.96
C GLU A 412 7.02 -41.92 17.11
N ASN A 413 7.44 -41.76 18.37
CA ASN A 413 6.63 -41.98 19.57
C ASN A 413 6.02 -40.68 20.12
N TRP A 414 5.78 -39.67 19.28
CA TRP A 414 5.22 -38.38 19.71
C TRP A 414 3.90 -38.51 20.47
N ARG A 415 3.08 -39.51 20.16
CA ARG A 415 1.76 -39.75 20.79
C ARG A 415 1.83 -39.90 22.31
N ASP A 416 2.89 -40.55 22.80
CA ASP A 416 3.09 -40.82 24.23
C ASP A 416 3.75 -39.63 24.96
N GLN A 417 4.22 -38.63 24.21
CA GLN A 417 4.88 -37.43 24.73
C GLN A 417 3.95 -36.22 24.81
N LEU A 418 2.68 -36.39 24.41
CA LEU A 418 1.66 -35.35 24.55
C LEU A 418 1.05 -35.36 25.94
N TYR A 419 0.86 -34.16 26.50
CA TYR A 419 0.20 -33.97 27.79
C TYR A 419 -1.28 -33.66 27.56
N ASN A 420 -2.18 -34.25 28.34
CA ASN A 420 -3.57 -33.77 28.32
C ASN A 420 -3.64 -32.44 29.07
N TRP A 421 -4.43 -31.50 28.57
CA TRP A 421 -4.64 -30.21 29.23
C TRP A 421 -5.04 -30.36 30.71
N THR A 422 -5.93 -31.32 30.99
CA THR A 422 -6.43 -31.61 32.35
C THR A 422 -5.37 -32.11 33.31
N ASP A 423 -4.27 -32.67 32.79
CA ASP A 423 -3.22 -33.28 33.59
C ASP A 423 -2.14 -32.25 33.99
N VAL A 424 -2.31 -30.99 33.58
CA VAL A 424 -1.44 -29.87 33.95
C VAL A 424 -2.19 -28.92 34.90
N PRO A 425 -2.08 -29.11 36.24
CA PRO A 425 -2.81 -28.34 37.25
C PRO A 425 -2.70 -26.82 37.09
N ALA A 426 -1.51 -26.33 36.72
CA ALA A 426 -1.22 -24.91 36.50
C ALA A 426 -2.09 -24.26 35.41
N LEU A 427 -2.52 -25.06 34.42
CA LEU A 427 -3.34 -24.62 33.29
C LEU A 427 -4.82 -25.02 33.47
N ALA A 428 -5.08 -26.23 33.96
CA ALA A 428 -6.44 -26.74 34.20
C ALA A 428 -7.17 -25.98 35.32
N GLY A 429 -6.44 -25.42 36.29
CA GLY A 429 -7.00 -24.61 37.38
C GLY A 429 -7.21 -23.13 37.05
N ALA A 430 -6.82 -22.68 35.85
CA ALA A 430 -6.86 -21.28 35.48
C ALA A 430 -8.28 -20.79 35.13
N ASP A 431 -8.62 -19.55 35.49
CA ASP A 431 -9.86 -18.92 35.03
C ASP A 431 -9.66 -18.29 33.64
N LEU A 432 -10.02 -19.05 32.60
CA LEU A 432 -9.94 -18.63 31.19
C LEU A 432 -11.25 -18.04 30.65
N GLY A 433 -12.24 -17.90 31.54
CA GLY A 433 -13.56 -17.35 31.20
C GLY A 433 -14.39 -18.24 30.27
N SER A 434 -15.46 -17.64 29.76
CA SER A 434 -16.40 -18.24 28.82
C SER A 434 -16.81 -17.24 27.76
N TYR A 435 -17.30 -17.74 26.63
CA TYR A 435 -17.76 -16.90 25.53
C TYR A 435 -19.06 -17.40 24.93
N ASN A 436 -19.82 -16.49 24.33
CA ASN A 436 -21.08 -16.83 23.69
C ASN A 436 -20.83 -17.46 22.32
N THR A 437 -21.36 -18.65 22.09
CA THR A 437 -21.31 -19.36 20.80
C THR A 437 -22.48 -19.01 19.90
N SER A 438 -23.52 -18.37 20.43
CA SER A 438 -24.66 -17.86 19.67
C SER A 438 -24.72 -16.32 19.68
N ALA A 439 -25.08 -15.73 18.55
CA ALA A 439 -25.19 -14.28 18.36
C ALA A 439 -26.26 -13.60 19.25
N ASP A 440 -27.22 -14.38 19.77
CA ASP A 440 -28.25 -13.91 20.71
C ASP A 440 -27.85 -14.08 22.20
N GLY A 441 -26.65 -14.62 22.47
CA GLY A 441 -26.15 -14.89 23.81
C GLY A 441 -26.84 -16.05 24.54
N SER A 442 -27.66 -16.85 23.85
CA SER A 442 -28.39 -17.98 24.45
C SER A 442 -27.53 -19.20 24.71
N ALA A 443 -26.39 -19.33 24.02
CA ALA A 443 -25.43 -20.41 24.19
C ALA A 443 -24.05 -19.81 24.53
N SER A 444 -23.43 -20.34 25.59
CA SER A 444 -22.09 -19.99 26.03
C SER A 444 -21.24 -21.24 26.20
N GLN A 445 -19.97 -21.16 25.84
CA GLN A 445 -18.98 -22.22 25.99
C GLN A 445 -17.88 -21.76 26.94
N SER A 446 -17.54 -22.61 27.91
CA SER A 446 -16.38 -22.40 28.78
C SER A 446 -15.11 -22.75 28.01
N VAL A 447 -14.10 -21.88 28.07
CA VAL A 447 -12.80 -22.15 27.42
C VAL A 447 -12.09 -23.31 28.09
N GLN A 448 -12.26 -23.47 29.41
CA GLN A 448 -11.72 -24.63 30.12
C GLN A 448 -12.36 -25.94 29.69
N GLU A 449 -13.67 -25.95 29.42
CA GLU A 449 -14.35 -27.15 28.92
C GLU A 449 -13.91 -27.48 27.48
N LEU A 450 -13.67 -26.45 26.66
CA LEU A 450 -13.10 -26.62 25.32
C LEU A 450 -11.70 -27.26 25.39
N PHE A 451 -10.80 -26.65 26.18
CA PHE A 451 -9.41 -27.10 26.29
C PHE A 451 -9.24 -28.41 27.04
N ALA A 452 -10.21 -28.85 27.85
CA ALA A 452 -10.18 -30.18 28.46
C ALA A 452 -10.08 -31.32 27.43
N SER A 453 -10.50 -31.08 26.18
CA SER A 453 -10.36 -32.03 25.07
C SER A 453 -9.04 -31.91 24.30
N TYR A 454 -8.23 -30.88 24.59
CA TYR A 454 -7.02 -30.55 23.85
C TYR A 454 -5.79 -31.21 24.47
N LYS A 455 -4.75 -31.34 23.64
CA LYS A 455 -3.44 -31.84 24.07
C LYS A 455 -2.37 -30.78 23.93
N ILE A 456 -1.35 -30.85 24.78
CA ILE A 456 -0.20 -29.96 24.76
C ILE A 456 0.99 -30.74 24.21
N ALA A 457 1.60 -30.21 23.16
CA ALA A 457 2.86 -30.66 22.59
C ALA A 457 3.93 -29.62 22.92
N VAL A 458 5.11 -30.07 23.35
CA VAL A 458 6.25 -29.18 23.64
C VAL A 458 7.33 -29.49 22.60
N LEU A 459 7.38 -28.68 21.56
CA LEU A 459 8.30 -28.89 20.44
C LEU A 459 9.68 -28.30 20.75
N ASP A 460 9.72 -27.22 21.52
CA ASP A 460 10.94 -26.69 22.12
C ASP A 460 10.70 -26.34 23.59
N ALA A 461 11.55 -26.87 24.47
CA ALA A 461 11.56 -26.60 25.90
C ALA A 461 12.77 -25.75 26.33
N SER A 462 13.61 -25.32 25.37
CA SER A 462 14.85 -24.57 25.64
C SER A 462 14.60 -23.21 26.31
N ASP A 463 13.38 -22.69 26.20
CA ASP A 463 12.96 -21.45 26.83
C ASP A 463 12.73 -21.55 28.34
N GLY A 464 12.55 -22.77 28.88
CA GLY A 464 12.30 -23.05 30.30
C GLY A 464 10.90 -22.68 30.79
N LEU A 465 9.99 -22.22 29.92
CA LEU A 465 8.61 -21.89 30.30
C LEU A 465 7.85 -23.16 30.70
N TRP A 466 8.03 -24.24 29.94
CA TRP A 466 7.36 -25.50 30.22
C TRP A 466 7.78 -26.09 31.56
N ASP A 467 9.08 -26.03 31.90
CA ASP A 467 9.59 -26.48 33.20
C ASP A 467 8.97 -25.66 34.35
N ALA A 468 8.85 -24.34 34.19
CA ALA A 468 8.22 -23.47 35.19
C ALA A 468 6.73 -23.80 35.40
N ILE A 469 6.00 -24.15 34.33
CA ILE A 469 4.60 -24.58 34.40
C ILE A 469 4.48 -25.93 35.12
N GLN A 470 5.41 -26.87 34.89
CA GLN A 470 5.41 -28.17 35.56
C GLN A 470 5.80 -28.06 37.04
N ASP A 471 6.80 -27.26 37.37
CA ASP A 471 7.27 -27.07 38.74
C ASP A 471 6.19 -26.43 39.62
N ALA A 472 5.41 -25.48 39.06
CA ALA A 472 4.27 -24.88 39.75
C ALA A 472 3.12 -25.86 40.02
N ALA A 473 3.10 -27.02 39.35
CA ALA A 473 2.13 -28.09 39.55
C ALA A 473 2.57 -29.14 40.59
N SER A 474 3.81 -29.07 41.08
CA SER A 474 4.35 -29.92 42.17
C SER A 474 4.20 -29.29 43.55
#